data_AF-A0A2S8FRL3-F1
#
_entry.id   AF-A0A2S8FRL3-F1
#
_cell.length_a   1.000
_cell.length_b   1.000
_cell.length_c   1.000
_cell.angle_alpha   90.00
_cell.angle_beta   90.00
_cell.angle_gamma   90.00
#
_symmetry.space_group_name_H-M   'P 1'
#
loop_
_entity.id
_entity.type
_entity.pdbx_description
1 polymer ?
#
loop_
_entity_poly.entity_id
_entity_poly.type
_entity_poly.pdbx_seq_one_letter_code
_entity_poly.pdbx_strand_id
1 'polypeptide(L)'
;MMRPLTLAGCFLLAFALCLFGPATGQAASEAELRKAAKGEKLTEDEFNSVKKALIKDGRSGRVSSQAMQELINKLREAPAVKIGPDRKSRYKVLENTLVDLRMIYEGELAGSAIPPDQLQKHPSADLFPGSIPGQVQPSTQTCEINANSYRWQSTGLYAPPGETIRVFIPDSYVDAGWKLRIGANSTTIDVPRHKTINRFPKIDRVYSLTERSIEVGSSFGGLIYIELPTPKAKTFLAKDSDIYNLIDEYTPPPKKMCQIRFTNVIQAPRYVHGETDVREWRAQIRNYPAPYAEIGSDKVIFMLPSQFIRKLDTPDLAMEKWDAVIDAMSELSGRPKTKPFPHRFLIDAHVNWGAAFASYPINAPFGWAEAIVKGEPEWGHCHELGHLHQHRAWTYQGTGEVTVNIFSHYALEQVYGRASDRGSRETVIEKTRQYLSRPLDDRNWMTVNGALFERLAFYQVLSYEFGWEPFKQVFREYRALPLDQHPRSDIDRASDFLVRMSRATNQNLGPYFTQWGVQVHDAALGEVQSLPVWESEIVKEALAN
;
A
#
# COMPACT_ATOMS: atom_id res chain seq x y z
N MET A 1 7.47 -23.52 -15.57
CA MET A 1 6.21 -23.57 -16.33
C MET A 1 5.07 -23.05 -15.46
N MET A 2 4.84 -21.73 -15.46
CA MET A 2 3.73 -21.10 -14.75
C MET A 2 2.53 -21.01 -15.70
N ARG A 3 1.34 -21.39 -15.23
CA ARG A 3 0.09 -21.21 -15.99
C ARG A 3 -0.35 -19.74 -15.92
N PRO A 4 -0.91 -19.16 -17.00
CA PRO A 4 -1.46 -17.81 -16.98
C PRO A 4 -2.75 -17.79 -16.14
N LEU A 5 -2.84 -16.88 -15.18
CA LEU A 5 -4.06 -16.60 -14.41
C LEU A 5 -4.97 -15.66 -15.24
N THR A 6 -6.23 -16.04 -15.39
CA THR A 6 -7.23 -15.32 -16.18
C THR A 6 -7.71 -14.03 -15.50
N LEU A 7 -7.83 -12.97 -16.31
CA LEU A 7 -7.99 -11.54 -15.94
C LEU A 7 -9.33 -11.12 -15.27
N ALA A 8 -10.26 -12.04 -15.01
CA ALA A 8 -11.64 -11.67 -14.64
C ALA A 8 -11.81 -11.07 -13.23
N GLY A 9 -10.78 -11.14 -12.36
CA GLY A 9 -10.87 -10.69 -10.96
C GLY A 9 -10.50 -9.23 -10.67
N CYS A 10 -9.98 -8.47 -11.65
CA CYS A 10 -9.46 -7.12 -11.41
C CYS A 10 -10.51 -6.00 -11.50
N PHE A 11 -11.69 -6.27 -12.05
CA PHE A 11 -12.62 -5.22 -12.50
C PHE A 11 -13.44 -4.51 -11.41
N LEU A 12 -13.51 -5.03 -10.19
CA LEU A 12 -14.33 -4.45 -9.12
C LEU A 12 -13.54 -3.61 -8.10
N LEU A 13 -12.22 -3.48 -8.26
CA LEU A 13 -11.36 -2.91 -7.21
C LEU A 13 -11.05 -1.41 -7.37
N ALA A 14 -11.01 -0.88 -8.58
CA ALA A 14 -10.63 0.52 -8.79
C ALA A 14 -11.65 1.54 -8.24
N PHE A 15 -12.90 1.12 -7.98
CA PHE A 15 -13.96 1.97 -7.40
C PHE A 15 -13.97 2.01 -5.87
N ALA A 16 -13.18 1.15 -5.19
CA ALA A 16 -13.22 1.05 -3.72
C ALA A 16 -12.19 1.93 -2.99
N LEU A 17 -11.33 2.65 -3.72
CA LEU A 17 -10.21 3.39 -3.13
C LEU A 17 -10.59 4.75 -2.49
N CYS A 18 -11.86 5.19 -2.56
CA CYS A 18 -12.24 6.53 -2.08
C CYS A 18 -13.59 6.65 -1.35
N LEU A 19 -14.19 5.55 -0.90
CA LEU A 19 -15.41 5.59 -0.09
C LEU A 19 -15.26 4.78 1.19
N PHE A 20 -14.32 5.18 2.03
CA PHE A 20 -14.45 4.94 3.47
C PHE A 20 -14.74 6.25 4.18
N GLY A 21 -15.85 6.88 3.80
CA GLY A 21 -16.70 7.48 4.83
C GLY A 21 -17.06 6.39 5.86
N PRO A 22 -17.41 6.76 7.12
CA PRO A 22 -17.90 5.77 8.06
C PRO A 22 -19.02 5.00 7.38
N ALA A 23 -18.81 3.71 7.12
CA ALA A 23 -19.78 2.91 6.39
C ALA A 23 -21.10 2.99 7.14
N THR A 24 -22.05 3.75 6.60
CA THR A 24 -23.43 3.91 7.05
C THR A 24 -24.17 2.60 6.82
N GLY A 25 -23.69 1.52 7.43
CA GLY A 25 -24.43 0.27 7.52
C GLY A 25 -25.31 0.33 8.76
N GLN A 26 -26.54 -0.16 8.65
CA GLN A 26 -27.40 -0.37 9.80
C GLN A 26 -26.66 -1.17 10.88
N ALA A 27 -26.90 -0.82 12.14
CA ALA A 27 -26.48 -1.63 13.27
C ALA A 27 -27.14 -3.00 13.19
N ALA A 28 -26.43 -4.06 13.56
CA ALA A 28 -26.99 -5.41 13.60
C ALA A 28 -28.26 -5.43 14.46
N SER A 29 -29.34 -5.97 13.91
CA SER A 29 -30.58 -6.22 14.62
C SER A 29 -30.44 -7.40 15.58
N GLU A 30 -31.29 -7.44 16.62
CA GLU A 30 -31.37 -8.56 17.55
C GLU A 30 -31.63 -9.90 16.84
N ALA A 31 -32.38 -9.87 15.72
CA ALA A 31 -32.67 -11.06 14.93
C ALA A 31 -31.41 -11.59 14.22
N GLU A 32 -30.59 -10.71 13.64
CA GLU A 32 -29.31 -11.07 13.01
C GLU A 32 -28.32 -11.65 14.03
N LEU A 33 -28.22 -11.04 15.22
CA LEU A 33 -27.35 -11.53 16.29
C LEU A 33 -27.77 -12.92 16.77
N ARG A 34 -29.08 -13.15 16.98
CA ARG A 34 -29.61 -14.47 17.36
C ARG A 34 -29.43 -15.51 16.26
N LYS A 35 -29.62 -15.12 15.00
CA LYS A 35 -29.36 -15.96 13.83
C LYS A 35 -27.90 -16.41 13.80
N ALA A 36 -26.96 -15.47 14.01
CA ALA A 36 -25.54 -15.76 14.13
C ALA A 36 -25.24 -16.68 15.32
N ALA A 37 -25.85 -16.45 16.48
CA ALA A 37 -25.64 -17.25 17.70
C ALA A 37 -26.09 -18.72 17.52
N LYS A 38 -27.08 -18.97 16.68
CA LYS A 38 -27.52 -20.33 16.30
C LYS A 38 -26.59 -21.01 15.28
N GLY A 39 -25.59 -20.31 14.76
CA GLY A 39 -24.70 -20.82 13.71
C GLY A 39 -25.37 -20.93 12.34
N GLU A 40 -26.49 -20.24 12.13
CA GLU A 40 -27.16 -20.22 10.84
C GLU A 40 -26.31 -19.49 9.78
N LYS A 41 -26.56 -19.80 8.50
CA LYS A 41 -25.91 -19.11 7.39
C LYS A 41 -26.44 -17.68 7.31
N LEU A 42 -25.52 -16.71 7.31
CA LEU A 42 -25.83 -15.30 7.12
C LEU A 42 -25.73 -14.92 5.64
N THR A 43 -26.54 -13.96 5.21
CA THR A 43 -26.25 -13.22 3.97
C THR A 43 -24.99 -12.37 4.14
N GLU A 44 -24.44 -11.84 3.05
CA GLU A 44 -23.27 -10.96 3.12
C GLU A 44 -23.54 -9.70 3.95
N ASP A 45 -24.75 -9.12 3.81
CA ASP A 45 -25.16 -7.94 4.57
C ASP A 45 -25.33 -8.25 6.06
N GLU A 46 -26.00 -9.36 6.40
CA GLU A 46 -26.15 -9.80 7.79
C GLU A 46 -24.79 -10.11 8.44
N PHE A 47 -23.89 -10.77 7.71
CA PHE A 47 -22.53 -11.03 8.20
C PHE A 47 -21.79 -9.72 8.45
N ASN A 48 -21.89 -8.76 7.53
CA ASN A 48 -21.25 -7.46 7.66
C ASN A 48 -21.81 -6.62 8.81
N SER A 49 -23.13 -6.66 9.06
CA SER A 49 -23.75 -5.97 10.20
C SER A 49 -23.31 -6.59 11.53
N VAL A 50 -23.37 -7.92 11.68
CA VAL A 50 -22.93 -8.65 12.88
C VAL A 50 -21.43 -8.46 13.13
N LYS A 51 -20.59 -8.55 12.09
CA LYS A 51 -19.14 -8.26 12.15
C LYS A 51 -18.88 -6.87 12.73
N LYS A 52 -19.58 -5.84 12.23
CA LYS A 52 -19.42 -4.46 12.71
C LYS A 52 -19.82 -4.33 14.19
N ALA A 53 -20.91 -4.99 14.60
CA ALA A 53 -21.36 -4.98 15.98
C ALA A 53 -20.35 -5.65 16.92
N LEU A 54 -19.83 -6.83 16.56
CA LEU A 54 -18.78 -7.52 17.33
C LEU A 54 -17.49 -6.69 17.45
N ILE A 55 -17.07 -6.01 16.38
CA ILE A 55 -15.89 -5.14 16.42
C ILE A 55 -16.12 -3.96 17.37
N LYS A 56 -17.31 -3.34 17.32
CA LYS A 56 -17.67 -2.21 18.19
C LYS A 56 -17.65 -2.63 19.67
N ASP A 57 -18.26 -3.76 19.99
CA ASP A 57 -18.33 -4.27 21.35
C ASP A 57 -16.95 -4.72 21.83
N GLY A 58 -16.20 -5.42 20.97
CA GLY A 58 -14.81 -5.80 21.21
C GLY A 58 -13.95 -4.59 21.57
N ARG A 59 -14.04 -3.48 20.84
CA ARG A 59 -13.27 -2.25 21.14
C ARG A 59 -13.69 -1.56 22.42
N SER A 60 -15.00 -1.57 22.73
CA SER A 60 -15.52 -0.85 23.90
C SER A 60 -15.37 -1.63 25.20
N GLY A 61 -15.18 -2.95 25.12
CA GLY A 61 -15.23 -3.85 26.28
C GLY A 61 -16.62 -3.96 26.92
N ARG A 62 -17.66 -3.36 26.32
CA ARG A 62 -19.04 -3.37 26.80
C ARG A 62 -19.91 -4.17 25.85
N VAL A 63 -20.79 -5.00 26.42
CA VAL A 63 -21.74 -5.82 25.67
C VAL A 63 -23.02 -5.02 25.46
N SER A 64 -23.43 -4.85 24.21
CA SER A 64 -24.51 -3.93 23.84
C SER A 64 -25.92 -4.46 24.09
N SER A 65 -26.12 -5.78 24.11
CA SER A 65 -27.43 -6.41 24.29
C SER A 65 -27.37 -7.87 24.74
N GLN A 66 -28.52 -8.44 25.11
CA GLN A 66 -28.64 -9.85 25.47
C GLN A 66 -28.32 -10.78 24.29
N ALA A 67 -28.81 -10.49 23.07
CA ALA A 67 -28.47 -11.30 21.90
C ALA A 67 -26.97 -11.26 21.59
N MET A 68 -26.30 -10.12 21.82
CA MET A 68 -24.85 -10.05 21.71
C MET A 68 -24.15 -10.92 22.76
N GLN A 69 -24.61 -10.91 24.01
CA GLN A 69 -24.06 -11.77 25.05
C GLN A 69 -24.21 -13.26 24.71
N GLU A 70 -25.38 -13.65 24.18
CA GLU A 70 -25.64 -15.00 23.69
C GLU A 70 -24.68 -15.39 22.55
N LEU A 71 -24.50 -14.49 21.57
CA LEU A 71 -23.53 -14.68 20.49
C LEU A 71 -22.11 -14.85 21.03
N ILE A 72 -21.64 -13.96 21.90
CA ILE A 72 -20.29 -14.03 22.48
C ILE A 72 -20.06 -15.36 23.21
N ASN A 73 -21.04 -15.85 23.97
CA ASN A 73 -20.94 -17.16 24.62
C ASN A 73 -20.79 -18.29 23.59
N LYS A 74 -21.56 -18.24 22.50
CA LYS A 74 -21.45 -19.20 21.40
C LYS A 74 -20.12 -19.11 20.66
N LEU A 75 -19.58 -17.90 20.48
CA LEU A 75 -18.24 -17.71 19.90
C LEU A 75 -17.15 -18.33 20.77
N ARG A 76 -17.27 -18.27 22.11
CA ARG A 76 -16.31 -18.92 23.03
C ARG A 76 -16.36 -20.44 22.95
N GLU A 77 -17.53 -21.02 22.67
CA GLU A 77 -17.73 -22.46 22.48
C GLU A 77 -17.30 -22.96 21.09
N ALA A 78 -17.33 -22.08 20.07
CA ALA A 78 -16.92 -22.43 18.70
C ALA A 78 -15.46 -22.89 18.65
N PRO A 79 -15.02 -23.74 17.71
CA PRO A 79 -13.61 -24.19 17.63
C PRO A 79 -12.60 -23.06 17.39
N ALA A 80 -11.40 -23.19 17.98
CA ALA A 80 -10.30 -22.23 17.79
C ALA A 80 -9.62 -22.48 16.45
N VAL A 81 -9.17 -21.42 15.78
CA VAL A 81 -8.44 -21.54 14.51
C VAL A 81 -6.98 -21.19 14.71
N LYS A 82 -6.10 -22.05 14.17
CA LYS A 82 -4.67 -21.78 14.06
C LYS A 82 -4.33 -21.50 12.59
N ILE A 83 -3.99 -20.26 12.27
CA ILE A 83 -3.87 -19.76 10.89
C ILE A 83 -2.44 -19.34 10.59
N GLY A 84 -1.94 -19.67 9.41
CA GLY A 84 -0.62 -19.30 8.92
C GLY A 84 -0.47 -19.35 7.40
N PRO A 85 0.66 -18.85 6.87
CA PRO A 85 0.90 -18.75 5.43
C PRO A 85 1.04 -20.11 4.74
N ASP A 86 1.49 -21.12 5.49
CA ASP A 86 1.65 -22.50 5.02
C ASP A 86 0.32 -23.07 4.53
N ARG A 87 0.35 -23.80 3.40
CA ARG A 87 -0.85 -24.36 2.77
C ARG A 87 -1.72 -25.19 3.73
N LYS A 88 -1.12 -25.87 4.70
CA LYS A 88 -1.81 -26.71 5.71
C LYS A 88 -2.46 -25.90 6.83
N SER A 89 -2.06 -24.63 6.99
CA SER A 89 -2.53 -23.73 8.04
C SER A 89 -3.34 -22.57 7.50
N ARG A 90 -3.71 -22.59 6.22
CA ARG A 90 -4.66 -21.64 5.65
C ARG A 90 -6.08 -22.00 6.09
N TYR A 91 -6.89 -20.98 6.32
CA TYR A 91 -8.27 -21.18 6.75
C TYR A 91 -9.25 -20.81 5.64
N LYS A 92 -10.21 -21.70 5.36
CA LYS A 92 -11.32 -21.43 4.45
C LYS A 92 -12.42 -20.73 5.23
N VAL A 93 -12.71 -19.51 4.81
CA VAL A 93 -13.73 -18.67 5.44
C VAL A 93 -15.08 -18.87 4.75
N LEU A 94 -16.16 -18.45 5.40
CA LEU A 94 -17.54 -18.55 4.91
C LEU A 94 -18.09 -19.97 4.82
N GLU A 95 -17.36 -20.95 5.37
CA GLU A 95 -17.83 -22.34 5.55
C GLU A 95 -18.47 -22.55 6.93
N ASN A 96 -18.09 -21.76 7.95
CA ASN A 96 -18.65 -21.83 9.30
C ASN A 96 -18.75 -20.44 9.93
N THR A 97 -19.97 -19.87 9.90
CA THR A 97 -20.28 -18.53 10.41
C THR A 97 -19.74 -18.28 11.82
N LEU A 98 -19.94 -19.23 12.75
CA LEU A 98 -19.51 -19.03 14.15
C LEU A 98 -18.00 -19.00 14.28
N VAL A 99 -17.28 -19.85 13.53
CA VAL A 99 -15.82 -19.87 13.56
C VAL A 99 -15.24 -18.61 12.89
N ASP A 100 -15.84 -18.18 11.78
CA ASP A 100 -15.47 -16.93 11.10
C ASP A 100 -15.64 -15.71 12.01
N LEU A 101 -16.80 -15.61 12.68
CA LEU A 101 -17.10 -14.52 13.61
C LEU A 101 -16.24 -14.61 14.88
N ARG A 102 -15.96 -15.81 15.39
CA ARG A 102 -15.06 -16.03 16.54
C ARG A 102 -13.69 -15.47 16.22
N MET A 103 -13.12 -15.85 15.08
CA MET A 103 -11.80 -15.39 14.65
C MET A 103 -11.74 -13.86 14.51
N ILE A 104 -12.76 -13.24 13.93
CA ILE A 104 -12.82 -11.77 13.83
C ILE A 104 -12.85 -11.13 15.22
N TYR A 105 -13.69 -11.65 16.11
CA TYR A 105 -13.84 -11.14 17.46
C TYR A 105 -12.55 -11.30 18.29
N GLU A 106 -11.89 -12.46 18.21
CA GLU A 106 -10.59 -12.72 18.85
C GLU A 106 -9.51 -11.75 18.37
N GLY A 107 -9.41 -11.54 17.05
CA GLY A 107 -8.45 -10.59 16.49
C GLY A 107 -8.70 -9.17 16.98
N GLU A 108 -9.97 -8.75 17.11
CA GLU A 108 -10.30 -7.43 17.63
C GLU A 108 -10.02 -7.30 19.12
N LEU A 109 -10.35 -8.30 19.94
CA LEU A 109 -10.06 -8.30 21.37
C LEU A 109 -8.54 -8.24 21.64
N ALA A 110 -7.78 -9.11 20.98
CA ALA A 110 -6.31 -9.12 21.08
C ALA A 110 -5.68 -7.78 20.65
N GLY A 111 -6.25 -7.16 19.61
CA GLY A 111 -5.77 -5.92 19.02
C GLY A 111 -6.34 -4.63 19.63
N SER A 112 -7.26 -4.67 20.60
CA SER A 112 -7.89 -3.42 21.09
C SER A 112 -8.42 -3.42 22.52
N ALA A 113 -8.79 -4.56 23.11
CA ALA A 113 -9.52 -4.56 24.38
C ALA A 113 -8.77 -5.20 25.55
N ILE A 114 -8.03 -6.29 25.31
CA ILE A 114 -7.39 -7.05 26.38
C ILE A 114 -6.29 -6.20 27.03
N PRO A 115 -6.34 -5.90 28.34
CA PRO A 115 -5.28 -5.18 29.04
C PRO A 115 -3.91 -5.87 28.86
N PRO A 116 -2.80 -5.12 28.76
CA PRO A 116 -1.47 -5.71 28.52
C PRO A 116 -1.09 -6.84 29.49
N ASP A 117 -1.38 -6.68 30.77
CA ASP A 117 -1.13 -7.63 31.86
C ASP A 117 -1.95 -8.93 31.77
N GLN A 118 -2.99 -8.94 30.93
CA GLN A 118 -3.86 -10.10 30.68
C GLN A 118 -3.62 -10.73 29.31
N LEU A 119 -2.68 -10.21 28.52
CA LEU A 119 -2.38 -10.77 27.21
C LEU A 119 -1.77 -12.16 27.35
N GLN A 120 -2.18 -13.03 26.45
CA GLN A 120 -1.56 -14.33 26.23
C GLN A 120 -1.08 -14.42 24.79
N LYS A 121 -0.03 -15.22 24.58
CA LYS A 121 0.47 -15.53 23.24
C LYS A 121 -0.61 -16.24 22.44
N HIS A 122 -0.99 -15.64 21.31
CA HIS A 122 -1.97 -16.26 20.44
C HIS A 122 -1.37 -17.53 19.78
N PRO A 123 -2.10 -18.65 19.67
CA PRO A 123 -1.57 -19.88 19.06
C PRO A 123 -1.09 -19.73 17.61
N SER A 124 -1.61 -18.73 16.89
CA SER A 124 -1.20 -18.42 15.52
C SER A 124 0.05 -17.51 15.43
N ALA A 125 0.51 -16.92 16.54
CA ALA A 125 1.65 -15.98 16.53
C ALA A 125 2.93 -16.63 15.96
N ASP A 126 3.17 -17.91 16.28
CA ASP A 126 4.32 -18.66 15.77
C ASP A 126 4.21 -19.00 14.27
N LEU A 127 3.00 -19.03 13.72
CA LEU A 127 2.78 -19.22 12.29
C LEU A 127 2.87 -17.89 11.54
N PHE A 128 2.30 -16.83 12.10
CA PHE A 128 2.41 -15.47 11.60
C PHE A 128 2.17 -14.46 12.74
N PRO A 129 3.04 -13.44 12.94
CA PRO A 129 4.18 -13.05 12.09
C PRO A 129 5.38 -14.00 12.07
N GLY A 130 5.43 -14.99 12.97
CA GLY A 130 6.47 -16.01 13.03
C GLY A 130 7.00 -16.21 14.44
N SER A 131 7.67 -17.34 14.66
CA SER A 131 8.26 -17.66 15.96
C SER A 131 9.54 -16.86 16.22
N ILE A 132 9.77 -16.54 17.50
CA ILE A 132 11.06 -16.08 18.00
C ILE A 132 11.85 -17.34 18.39
N PRO A 133 13.11 -17.51 17.94
CA PRO A 133 13.95 -18.63 18.36
C PRO A 133 14.07 -18.72 19.89
N GLY A 134 13.86 -19.91 20.45
CA GLY A 134 13.96 -20.14 21.89
C GLY A 134 15.36 -19.85 22.42
N GLN A 135 15.46 -19.23 23.60
CA GLN A 135 16.66 -18.71 24.32
C GLN A 135 16.91 -17.19 24.22
N VAL A 136 16.17 -16.45 23.42
CA VAL A 136 16.31 -14.98 23.38
C VAL A 136 15.62 -14.39 24.59
N GLN A 137 16.39 -13.83 25.52
CA GLN A 137 15.86 -13.07 26.64
C GLN A 137 15.54 -11.64 26.17
N PRO A 138 14.28 -11.19 26.27
CA PRO A 138 13.96 -9.80 26.05
C PRO A 138 14.77 -8.90 26.99
N SER A 139 15.09 -7.69 26.55
CA SER A 139 15.99 -6.80 27.26
C SER A 139 15.47 -5.36 27.29
N THR A 140 16.19 -4.51 28.04
CA THR A 140 15.96 -3.07 28.00
C THR A 140 16.73 -2.48 26.83
N GLN A 141 16.05 -1.69 25.98
CA GLN A 141 16.63 -1.05 24.81
C GLN A 141 16.23 0.42 24.78
N THR A 142 17.06 1.25 24.17
CA THR A 142 16.75 2.66 23.90
C THR A 142 16.85 2.89 22.40
N CYS A 143 15.88 3.58 21.82
CA CYS A 143 15.95 4.00 20.43
C CYS A 143 15.81 5.52 20.31
N GLU A 144 16.37 6.07 19.24
CA GLU A 144 16.23 7.49 18.92
C GLU A 144 15.09 7.70 17.92
N ILE A 145 14.26 8.71 18.18
CA ILE A 145 13.14 9.10 17.34
C ILE A 145 13.30 10.57 16.96
N ASN A 146 13.13 10.89 15.67
CA ASN A 146 13.09 12.27 15.24
C ASN A 146 11.70 12.86 15.50
N ALA A 147 11.58 13.65 16.56
CA ALA A 147 10.33 14.27 17.00
C ALA A 147 9.76 15.31 16.02
N ASN A 148 10.58 15.80 15.08
CA ASN A 148 10.13 16.72 14.02
C ASN A 148 9.69 15.99 12.74
N SER A 149 9.67 14.65 12.77
CA SER A 149 9.19 13.83 11.66
C SER A 149 7.67 13.63 11.73
N TYR A 150 7.13 12.84 10.81
CA TYR A 150 5.72 12.50 10.70
C TYR A 150 5.52 10.99 10.57
N ARG A 151 4.29 10.53 10.78
CA ARG A 151 3.87 9.13 10.57
C ARG A 151 4.76 8.17 11.37
N TRP A 152 5.02 6.98 10.83
CA TRP A 152 5.67 5.89 11.53
C TRP A 152 7.19 6.08 11.58
N GLN A 153 7.73 6.10 12.79
CA GLN A 153 9.15 6.05 13.08
C GLN A 153 9.54 4.64 13.54
N SER A 154 10.48 4.03 12.82
CA SER A 154 10.98 2.68 13.07
C SER A 154 11.87 2.66 14.32
N THR A 155 11.67 1.66 15.19
CA THR A 155 12.45 1.52 16.43
C THR A 155 13.59 0.50 16.32
N GLY A 156 13.50 -0.45 15.37
CA GLY A 156 14.39 -1.63 15.35
C GLY A 156 14.09 -2.65 16.46
N LEU A 157 12.92 -2.54 17.10
CA LEU A 157 12.51 -3.39 18.22
C LEU A 157 11.26 -4.20 17.88
N TYR A 158 11.10 -5.32 18.58
CA TYR A 158 10.00 -6.27 18.44
C TYR A 158 9.39 -6.56 19.82
N ALA A 159 8.06 -6.51 19.90
CA ALA A 159 7.31 -6.89 21.10
C ALA A 159 7.09 -8.42 21.08
N PRO A 160 7.53 -9.16 22.13
CA PRO A 160 7.27 -10.59 22.22
C PRO A 160 5.75 -10.88 22.25
N PRO A 161 5.26 -11.94 21.57
CA PRO A 161 3.85 -12.27 21.54
C PRO A 161 3.29 -12.63 22.93
N GLY A 162 2.24 -11.93 23.35
CA GLY A 162 1.56 -12.17 24.62
C GLY A 162 2.26 -11.59 25.85
N GLU A 163 3.38 -10.90 25.68
CA GLU A 163 4.11 -10.31 26.80
C GLU A 163 3.81 -8.81 26.92
N THR A 164 3.87 -8.30 28.16
CA THR A 164 3.83 -6.87 28.43
C THR A 164 5.22 -6.27 28.24
N ILE A 165 5.29 -5.16 27.53
CA ILE A 165 6.47 -4.31 27.41
C ILE A 165 6.16 -2.97 28.08
N ARG A 166 7.19 -2.30 28.62
CA ARG A 166 7.03 -0.96 29.19
C ARG A 166 7.79 0.05 28.36
N VAL A 167 7.16 1.19 28.10
CA VAL A 167 7.63 2.24 27.22
C VAL A 167 7.76 3.51 28.03
N PHE A 168 8.91 4.17 27.93
CA PHE A 168 9.22 5.39 28.66
C PHE A 168 9.49 6.52 27.67
N ILE A 169 8.62 7.52 27.65
CA ILE A 169 8.74 8.69 26.79
C ILE A 169 9.18 9.93 27.58
N PRO A 170 9.84 10.92 26.94
CA PRO A 170 10.11 12.21 27.58
C PRO A 170 8.82 12.97 27.92
N ASP A 171 8.83 13.71 29.03
CA ASP A 171 7.65 14.46 29.52
C ASP A 171 7.09 15.44 28.47
N SER A 172 7.95 16.01 27.63
CA SER A 172 7.56 16.94 26.56
C SER A 172 6.67 16.32 25.47
N TYR A 173 6.55 14.99 25.43
CA TYR A 173 5.77 14.26 24.43
C TYR A 173 4.56 13.51 25.01
N VAL A 174 4.35 13.61 26.33
CA VAL A 174 3.13 13.14 26.97
C VAL A 174 1.96 13.95 26.40
N ASP A 175 0.91 13.25 25.94
CA ASP A 175 -0.27 13.85 25.31
C ASP A 175 0.01 14.67 24.03
N ALA A 176 1.19 14.54 23.43
CA ALA A 176 1.53 15.20 22.16
C ALA A 176 0.85 14.58 20.92
N GLY A 177 -0.14 13.71 21.13
CA GLY A 177 -0.82 12.95 20.07
C GLY A 177 0.03 11.82 19.48
N TRP A 178 1.16 11.48 20.11
CA TRP A 178 1.99 10.35 19.71
C TRP A 178 1.30 9.04 20.03
N LYS A 179 1.53 8.04 19.19
CA LYS A 179 1.04 6.67 19.42
C LYS A 179 2.17 5.68 19.30
N LEU A 180 2.00 4.53 19.91
CA LEU A 180 2.85 3.36 19.71
C LEU A 180 2.06 2.29 18.97
N ARG A 181 2.66 1.74 17.92
CA ARG A 181 2.12 0.62 17.16
C ARG A 181 2.97 -0.63 17.40
N ILE A 182 2.31 -1.77 17.57
CA ILE A 182 2.89 -3.11 17.53
C ILE A 182 2.29 -3.84 16.33
N GLY A 183 3.14 -4.33 15.43
CA GLY A 183 2.74 -4.97 14.17
C GLY A 183 2.78 -4.00 12.99
N ALA A 184 3.34 -4.44 11.87
CA ALA A 184 3.57 -3.60 10.69
C ALA A 184 2.32 -3.41 9.80
N ASN A 185 1.21 -4.07 10.12
CA ASN A 185 -0.03 -4.01 9.37
C ASN A 185 -0.82 -2.75 9.74
N SER A 186 -1.48 -2.11 8.77
CA SER A 186 -2.42 -1.01 9.01
C SER A 186 -3.84 -1.32 8.54
N THR A 187 -4.06 -2.51 7.96
CA THR A 187 -5.35 -2.94 7.39
C THR A 187 -5.75 -4.32 7.92
N THR A 188 -6.97 -4.40 8.47
CA THR A 188 -7.62 -5.68 8.82
C THR A 188 -8.03 -6.42 7.54
N ILE A 189 -7.94 -7.76 7.54
CA ILE A 189 -8.44 -8.57 6.42
C ILE A 189 -9.96 -8.48 6.35
N ASP A 190 -10.48 -8.16 5.15
CA ASP A 190 -11.91 -8.15 4.90
C ASP A 190 -12.42 -9.56 4.59
N VAL A 191 -12.62 -10.35 5.65
CA VAL A 191 -12.96 -11.79 5.59
C VAL A 191 -14.00 -12.15 4.51
N PRO A 192 -15.14 -11.44 4.36
CA PRO A 192 -16.16 -11.77 3.35
C PRO A 192 -15.69 -11.71 1.89
N ARG A 193 -14.62 -10.97 1.59
CA ARG A 193 -14.09 -10.85 0.22
C ARG A 193 -13.19 -12.01 -0.19
N HIS A 194 -12.88 -12.91 0.74
CA HIS A 194 -11.94 -13.98 0.51
C HIS A 194 -12.62 -15.34 0.66
N LYS A 195 -12.11 -16.34 -0.07
CA LYS A 195 -12.46 -17.76 0.17
C LYS A 195 -11.50 -18.42 1.13
N THR A 196 -10.32 -17.84 1.30
CA THR A 196 -9.24 -18.38 2.13
C THR A 196 -8.39 -17.23 2.65
N ILE A 197 -7.95 -17.34 3.90
CA ILE A 197 -7.03 -16.38 4.52
C ILE A 197 -5.79 -17.10 5.06
N ASN A 198 -4.67 -16.37 5.08
CA ASN A 198 -3.34 -16.91 5.34
C ASN A 198 -2.72 -16.40 6.65
N ARG A 199 -3.45 -15.58 7.40
CA ARG A 199 -3.11 -15.11 8.75
C ARG A 199 -4.39 -14.64 9.44
N PHE A 200 -4.30 -14.34 10.73
CA PHE A 200 -5.41 -13.74 11.45
C PHE A 200 -5.79 -12.36 10.86
N PRO A 201 -7.09 -11.98 10.86
CA PRO A 201 -7.54 -10.76 10.19
C PRO A 201 -6.89 -9.49 10.72
N LYS A 202 -6.77 -9.37 12.04
CA LYS A 202 -6.14 -8.25 12.74
C LYS A 202 -5.07 -8.80 13.68
N ILE A 203 -3.87 -8.24 13.57
CA ILE A 203 -2.69 -8.65 14.34
C ILE A 203 -1.87 -7.45 14.85
N ASP A 204 -2.25 -6.24 14.45
CA ASP A 204 -1.65 -5.00 14.92
C ASP A 204 -2.42 -4.43 16.11
N ARG A 205 -1.72 -3.63 16.91
CA ARG A 205 -2.30 -2.89 18.04
C ARG A 205 -1.66 -1.53 18.20
N VAL A 206 -2.46 -0.53 18.56
CA VAL A 206 -2.03 0.85 18.72
C VAL A 206 -2.44 1.39 20.09
N TYR A 207 -1.52 2.10 20.74
CA TYR A 207 -1.69 2.73 22.05
C TYR A 207 -1.40 4.22 21.96
N SER A 208 -2.23 5.06 22.60
CA SER A 208 -1.89 6.47 22.78
C SER A 208 -0.81 6.63 23.83
N LEU A 209 0.14 7.53 23.60
CA LEU A 209 1.21 7.81 24.56
C LEU A 209 0.84 9.00 25.45
N THR A 210 0.00 8.75 26.45
CA THR A 210 -0.61 9.75 27.35
C THR A 210 0.04 9.85 28.73
N GLU A 211 1.05 9.03 29.00
CA GLU A 211 1.76 8.99 30.27
C GLU A 211 3.25 8.77 30.02
N ARG A 212 4.09 9.17 30.98
CA ARG A 212 5.56 9.02 30.89
C ARG A 212 5.98 7.55 30.78
N SER A 213 5.24 6.64 31.42
CA SER A 213 5.51 5.20 31.44
C SER A 213 4.23 4.45 31.15
N ILE A 214 4.18 3.67 30.08
CA ILE A 214 2.97 2.94 29.67
C ILE A 214 3.30 1.48 29.46
N GLU A 215 2.42 0.61 29.93
CA GLU A 215 2.44 -0.81 29.63
C GLU A 215 1.64 -1.08 28.36
N VAL A 216 2.25 -1.81 27.44
CA VAL A 216 1.68 -2.15 26.13
C VAL A 216 2.05 -3.59 25.78
N GLY A 217 1.36 -4.18 24.81
CA GLY A 217 1.64 -5.54 24.35
C GLY A 217 0.76 -5.94 23.17
N SER A 218 0.99 -7.13 22.61
CA SER A 218 0.14 -7.72 21.56
C SER A 218 0.17 -9.24 21.68
N SER A 219 -0.98 -9.91 21.59
CA SER A 219 -1.03 -11.38 21.58
C SER A 219 -0.29 -12.01 20.40
N PHE A 220 -0.11 -11.28 19.30
CA PHE A 220 0.65 -11.72 18.13
C PHE A 220 2.11 -11.28 18.15
N GLY A 221 2.46 -10.33 19.02
CA GLY A 221 3.73 -9.62 18.94
C GLY A 221 3.83 -8.76 17.68
N GLY A 222 5.01 -8.20 17.43
CA GLY A 222 5.25 -7.45 16.19
C GLY A 222 6.36 -6.41 16.30
N LEU A 223 6.77 -5.89 15.15
CA LEU A 223 7.65 -4.71 15.08
C LEU A 223 7.00 -3.52 15.79
N ILE A 224 7.82 -2.74 16.51
CA ILE A 224 7.37 -1.58 17.28
C ILE A 224 7.65 -0.29 16.50
N TYR A 225 6.65 0.59 16.42
CA TYR A 225 6.77 1.91 15.80
C TYR A 225 6.25 2.99 16.73
N ILE A 226 6.80 4.20 16.58
CA ILE A 226 6.21 5.42 17.14
C ILE A 226 5.52 6.16 16.01
N GLU A 227 4.21 6.38 16.13
CA GLU A 227 3.44 7.17 15.18
C GLU A 227 3.37 8.62 15.64
N LEU A 228 3.90 9.51 14.81
CA LEU A 228 3.87 10.96 15.01
C LEU A 228 2.68 11.58 14.26
N PRO A 229 2.00 12.58 14.84
CA PRO A 229 0.88 13.23 14.20
C PRO A 229 1.31 13.86 12.87
N THR A 230 0.49 13.68 11.83
CA THR A 230 0.67 14.39 10.56
C THR A 230 -0.04 15.75 10.65
N PRO A 231 0.58 16.86 10.23
CA PRO A 231 -0.07 18.17 10.22
C PRO A 231 -1.39 18.13 9.45
N LYS A 232 -2.44 18.78 9.97
CA LYS A 232 -3.76 18.90 9.31
C LYS A 232 -3.75 19.81 8.07
N ALA A 233 -2.60 20.20 7.54
CA ALA A 233 -2.53 21.09 6.39
C ALA A 233 -3.24 20.44 5.19
N LYS A 234 -4.00 21.24 4.43
CA LYS A 234 -4.76 20.82 3.24
C LYS A 234 -3.91 20.06 2.20
N THR A 235 -2.58 20.19 2.28
CA THR A 235 -1.60 19.54 1.43
C THR A 235 -1.29 18.09 1.82
N PHE A 236 -1.40 17.67 3.09
CA PHE A 236 -0.99 16.31 3.51
C PHE A 236 -2.08 15.24 3.44
N LEU A 237 -3.34 15.65 3.37
CA LEU A 237 -4.50 14.76 3.38
C LEU A 237 -5.60 15.39 2.51
N ALA A 238 -5.58 15.16 1.19
CA ALA A 238 -6.81 15.38 0.44
C ALA A 238 -7.77 14.25 0.84
N LYS A 239 -8.92 14.62 1.41
CA LYS A 239 -9.92 13.68 1.93
C LYS A 239 -10.56 12.81 0.85
N ASP A 240 -10.31 13.11 -0.43
CA ASP A 240 -10.86 12.41 -1.57
C ASP A 240 -9.69 11.99 -2.49
N SER A 241 -9.35 10.70 -2.49
CA SER A 241 -8.45 10.00 -3.43
C SER A 241 -6.95 10.31 -3.45
N ASP A 242 -6.49 11.50 -3.08
CA ASP A 242 -5.04 11.79 -3.13
C ASP A 242 -4.34 11.34 -1.83
N ILE A 243 -4.22 10.02 -1.63
CA ILE A 243 -3.51 9.42 -0.47
C ILE A 243 -2.04 9.92 -0.37
N TYR A 244 -1.48 10.48 -1.45
CA TYR A 244 -0.07 10.88 -1.55
C TYR A 244 0.18 12.22 -2.26
N ASN A 245 -0.63 13.25 -2.01
CA ASN A 245 -0.14 14.62 -2.24
C ASN A 245 0.96 14.92 -1.20
N LEU A 246 2.17 14.40 -1.45
CA LEU A 246 3.37 14.96 -0.86
C LEU A 246 3.48 16.39 -1.38
N ILE A 247 3.82 17.32 -0.49
CA ILE A 247 3.94 18.74 -0.79
C ILE A 247 4.86 18.89 -2.02
N ASP A 248 4.44 19.68 -3.01
CA ASP A 248 5.23 19.94 -4.22
C ASP A 248 6.57 20.63 -3.88
N GLU A 249 6.63 21.31 -2.73
CA GLU A 249 7.84 21.83 -2.10
C GLU A 249 7.96 21.36 -0.64
N TYR A 250 9.09 20.75 -0.30
CA TYR A 250 9.34 20.33 1.07
C TYR A 250 10.77 20.60 1.48
N THR A 251 10.95 21.41 2.53
CA THR A 251 12.22 21.54 3.24
C THR A 251 12.12 20.72 4.53
N PRO A 252 12.97 19.68 4.72
CA PRO A 252 12.98 18.91 5.95
C PRO A 252 13.21 19.82 7.16
N PRO A 253 12.37 19.75 8.20
CA PRO A 253 12.67 20.47 9.43
C PRO A 253 13.96 19.89 10.05
N PRO A 254 14.73 20.70 10.79
CA PRO A 254 15.90 20.21 11.52
C PRO A 254 15.52 18.99 12.38
N LYS A 255 16.34 17.93 12.34
CA LYS A 255 16.09 16.74 13.18
C LYS A 255 16.10 17.14 14.65
N LYS A 256 15.07 16.74 15.39
CA LYS A 256 15.03 16.85 16.86
C LYS A 256 14.96 15.45 17.43
N MET A 257 16.13 14.87 17.70
CA MET A 257 16.21 13.50 18.22
C MET A 257 15.81 13.47 19.69
N CYS A 258 15.00 12.47 20.06
CA CYS A 258 14.69 12.15 21.43
C CYS A 258 14.84 10.64 21.68
N GLN A 259 15.25 10.28 22.89
CA GLN A 259 15.38 8.89 23.30
C GLN A 259 14.07 8.38 23.88
N ILE A 260 13.69 7.18 23.47
CA ILE A 260 12.59 6.41 24.06
C ILE A 260 13.17 5.10 24.55
N ARG A 261 12.88 4.77 25.81
CA ARG A 261 13.35 3.53 26.44
C ARG A 261 12.23 2.50 26.47
N PHE A 262 12.57 1.26 26.17
CA PHE A 262 11.68 0.11 26.17
C PHE A 262 12.25 -0.97 27.09
N THR A 263 11.38 -1.69 27.79
CA THR A 263 11.76 -2.88 28.56
C THR A 263 10.99 -4.09 28.06
N ASN A 264 11.59 -5.27 28.22
CA ASN A 264 11.02 -6.54 27.76
C ASN A 264 10.84 -6.61 26.23
N VAL A 265 11.78 -6.06 25.46
CA VAL A 265 11.74 -6.05 23.99
C VAL A 265 12.87 -6.86 23.39
N ILE A 266 12.69 -7.26 22.13
CA ILE A 266 13.67 -8.00 21.36
C ILE A 266 14.19 -7.12 20.21
N GLN A 267 15.46 -7.27 19.85
CA GLN A 267 16.02 -6.58 18.69
C GLN A 267 15.50 -7.19 17.38
N ALA A 268 15.09 -6.34 16.44
CA ALA A 268 14.72 -6.73 15.09
C ALA A 268 15.82 -6.34 14.11
N PRO A 269 16.09 -7.15 13.06
CA PRO A 269 17.02 -6.75 12.02
C PRO A 269 16.54 -5.46 11.37
N ARG A 270 17.36 -4.42 11.44
CA ARG A 270 17.07 -3.12 10.83
C ARG A 270 18.29 -2.59 10.11
N TYR A 271 18.17 -2.38 8.81
CA TYR A 271 19.17 -1.69 8.01
C TYR A 271 18.64 -0.32 7.60
N VAL A 272 19.41 0.74 7.89
CA VAL A 272 19.15 2.11 7.44
C VAL A 272 20.28 2.53 6.52
N HIS A 273 19.97 2.73 5.24
CA HIS A 273 20.93 3.11 4.22
C HIS A 273 21.62 4.42 4.58
N GLY A 274 22.96 4.44 4.47
CA GLY A 274 23.80 5.58 4.86
C GLY A 274 24.05 5.73 6.36
N GLU A 275 23.34 5.00 7.22
CA GLU A 275 23.51 5.07 8.69
C GLU A 275 24.04 3.75 9.29
N THR A 276 23.57 2.60 8.83
CA THR A 276 24.00 1.28 9.36
C THR A 276 25.31 0.82 8.72
N ASP A 277 26.33 0.47 9.52
CA ASP A 277 27.57 -0.11 9.01
C ASP A 277 27.30 -1.50 8.41
N VAL A 278 27.72 -1.70 7.16
CA VAL A 278 27.46 -2.94 6.41
C VAL A 278 28.19 -4.15 7.01
N ARG A 279 29.34 -3.95 7.67
CA ARG A 279 30.07 -5.04 8.33
C ARG A 279 29.34 -5.46 9.61
N GLU A 280 28.86 -4.50 10.40
CA GLU A 280 28.01 -4.77 11.56
C GLU A 280 26.71 -5.48 11.15
N TRP A 281 26.10 -5.03 10.04
CA TRP A 281 24.95 -5.69 9.45
C TRP A 281 25.20 -7.17 9.18
N ARG A 282 26.30 -7.49 8.49
CA ARG A 282 26.68 -8.87 8.13
C ARG A 282 27.00 -9.72 9.36
N ALA A 283 27.74 -9.15 10.31
CA ALA A 283 28.24 -9.85 11.48
C ALA A 283 27.11 -10.13 12.49
N GLN A 284 26.19 -9.20 12.69
CA GLN A 284 25.28 -9.21 13.83
C GLN A 284 23.83 -8.85 13.46
N ILE A 285 23.57 -7.66 12.91
CA ILE A 285 22.20 -7.10 12.88
C ILE A 285 21.24 -7.98 12.07
N ARG A 286 21.69 -8.50 10.92
CA ARG A 286 20.85 -9.37 10.07
C ARG A 286 20.44 -10.67 10.76
N ASN A 287 21.08 -11.04 11.86
CA ASN A 287 20.82 -12.25 12.64
C ASN A 287 19.98 -11.99 13.90
N TYR A 288 19.55 -10.75 14.16
CA TYR A 288 18.68 -10.45 15.29
C TYR A 288 17.37 -11.25 15.26
N PRO A 289 16.89 -11.71 16.41
CA PRO A 289 16.00 -12.88 16.45
C PRO A 289 14.54 -12.60 16.07
N ALA A 290 14.12 -11.35 15.92
CA ALA A 290 12.75 -11.05 15.49
C ALA A 290 12.40 -11.73 14.15
N PRO A 291 11.16 -12.22 13.98
CA PRO A 291 10.71 -12.90 12.76
C PRO A 291 10.49 -11.96 11.56
N TYR A 292 10.44 -10.66 11.82
CA TYR A 292 10.31 -9.61 10.80
C TYR A 292 11.46 -8.60 10.92
N ALA A 293 11.82 -8.03 9.79
CA ALA A 293 12.92 -7.10 9.61
C ALA A 293 12.48 -5.84 8.87
N GLU A 294 13.30 -4.79 8.98
CA GLU A 294 13.22 -3.59 8.15
C GLU A 294 14.54 -3.38 7.39
N ILE A 295 14.47 -3.13 6.09
CA ILE A 295 15.60 -2.57 5.32
C ILE A 295 15.08 -1.36 4.56
N GLY A 296 15.80 -0.24 4.58
CA GLY A 296 15.29 0.97 3.93
C GLY A 296 16.26 2.15 3.91
N SER A 297 15.84 3.20 3.24
CA SER A 297 16.43 4.54 3.18
C SER A 297 15.45 5.58 3.74
N ASP A 298 15.77 6.86 3.58
CA ASP A 298 14.85 7.97 3.82
C ASP A 298 13.72 8.08 2.76
N LYS A 299 13.82 7.34 1.64
CA LYS A 299 12.81 7.31 0.56
C LYS A 299 11.86 6.13 0.64
N VAL A 300 12.33 4.94 1.02
CA VAL A 300 11.50 3.74 1.17
C VAL A 300 12.01 2.79 2.24
N ILE A 301 11.09 2.15 2.96
CA ILE A 301 11.36 1.10 3.92
C ILE A 301 10.56 -0.15 3.56
N PHE A 302 11.24 -1.30 3.48
CA PHE A 302 10.64 -2.61 3.30
C PHE A 302 10.57 -3.35 4.62
N MET A 303 9.36 -3.76 5.00
CA MET A 303 9.06 -4.63 6.14
C MET A 303 8.78 -6.03 5.61
N LEU A 304 9.63 -6.99 5.96
CA LEU A 304 9.57 -8.34 5.40
C LEU A 304 10.01 -9.40 6.40
N PRO A 305 9.61 -10.67 6.24
CA PRO A 305 10.07 -11.75 7.08
C PRO A 305 11.60 -11.83 7.12
N SER A 306 12.17 -11.93 8.32
CA SER A 306 13.63 -11.88 8.54
C SER A 306 14.39 -12.96 7.77
N GLN A 307 13.74 -14.08 7.42
CA GLN A 307 14.34 -15.16 6.62
C GLN A 307 14.93 -14.66 5.29
N PHE A 308 14.33 -13.65 4.65
CA PHE A 308 14.79 -13.10 3.37
C PHE A 308 16.06 -12.27 3.51
N ILE A 309 16.32 -11.71 4.70
CA ILE A 309 17.48 -10.83 4.93
C ILE A 309 18.67 -11.55 5.60
N ARG A 310 18.48 -12.79 6.12
CA ARG A 310 19.53 -13.51 6.88
C ARG A 310 20.84 -13.68 6.08
N LYS A 311 20.74 -13.75 4.75
CA LYS A 311 21.88 -13.91 3.83
C LYS A 311 22.13 -12.68 2.96
N LEU A 312 21.51 -11.54 3.29
CA LEU A 312 21.73 -10.30 2.54
C LEU A 312 23.05 -9.68 2.98
N ASP A 313 24.09 -9.77 2.14
CA ASP A 313 25.41 -9.17 2.42
C ASP A 313 25.50 -7.71 1.96
N THR A 314 24.74 -7.33 0.92
CA THR A 314 24.85 -6.01 0.27
C THR A 314 23.52 -5.25 0.31
N PRO A 315 23.01 -4.90 1.52
CA PRO A 315 21.77 -4.14 1.64
C PRO A 315 21.94 -2.70 1.13
N ASP A 316 23.15 -2.14 1.16
CA ASP A 316 23.57 -0.89 0.53
C ASP A 316 23.25 -0.87 -0.98
N LEU A 317 23.77 -1.83 -1.74
CA LEU A 317 23.54 -1.90 -3.18
C LEU A 317 22.06 -2.09 -3.54
N ALA A 318 21.33 -2.83 -2.71
CA ALA A 318 19.89 -2.96 -2.89
C ALA A 318 19.17 -1.62 -2.69
N MET A 319 19.49 -0.89 -1.62
CA MET A 319 18.85 0.39 -1.31
C MET A 319 19.24 1.51 -2.29
N GLU A 320 20.48 1.53 -2.80
CA GLU A 320 20.89 2.46 -3.86
C GLU A 320 19.99 2.33 -5.11
N LYS A 321 19.68 1.10 -5.51
CA LYS A 321 18.80 0.83 -6.65
C LYS A 321 17.35 1.24 -6.38
N TRP A 322 16.82 0.95 -5.19
CA TRP A 322 15.47 1.38 -4.81
C TRP A 322 15.33 2.90 -4.73
N ASP A 323 16.36 3.58 -4.21
CA ASP A 323 16.44 5.03 -4.20
C ASP A 323 16.45 5.60 -5.62
N ALA A 324 17.22 5.01 -6.53
CA ALA A 324 17.24 5.41 -7.94
C ALA A 324 15.86 5.27 -8.61
N VAL A 325 15.10 4.20 -8.31
CA VAL A 325 13.73 4.03 -8.81
C VAL A 325 12.81 5.16 -8.34
N ILE A 326 12.85 5.50 -7.05
CA ILE A 326 11.99 6.55 -6.49
C ILE A 326 12.42 7.92 -7.01
N ASP A 327 13.72 8.17 -7.14
CA ASP A 327 14.26 9.41 -7.69
C ASP A 327 13.88 9.58 -9.16
N ALA A 328 13.89 8.50 -9.95
CA ALA A 328 13.39 8.50 -11.33
C ALA A 328 11.90 8.87 -11.38
N MET A 329 11.04 8.20 -10.59
CA MET A 329 9.61 8.53 -10.57
C MET A 329 9.34 9.97 -10.08
N SER A 330 10.15 10.45 -9.13
CA SER A 330 10.10 11.85 -8.65
C SER A 330 10.45 12.82 -9.77
N GLU A 331 11.53 12.55 -10.49
CA GLU A 331 11.94 13.36 -11.63
C GLU A 331 10.87 13.41 -12.72
N LEU A 332 10.34 12.24 -13.12
CA LEU A 332 9.27 12.16 -14.13
C LEU A 332 8.07 12.99 -13.69
N SER A 333 7.60 12.77 -12.46
CA SER A 333 6.43 13.48 -11.94
C SER A 333 6.65 14.96 -11.67
N GLY A 334 7.88 15.47 -11.71
CA GLY A 334 8.19 16.85 -11.32
C GLY A 334 8.19 17.09 -9.80
N ARG A 335 8.41 16.05 -8.99
CA ARG A 335 8.48 16.12 -7.53
C ARG A 335 9.91 16.26 -7.01
N PRO A 336 10.09 16.82 -5.79
CA PRO A 336 11.35 16.72 -5.06
C PRO A 336 11.76 15.25 -4.83
N LYS A 337 13.06 14.98 -4.96
CA LYS A 337 13.68 13.70 -4.61
C LYS A 337 13.63 13.45 -3.10
N THR A 338 13.87 14.49 -2.31
CA THR A 338 13.72 14.46 -0.85
C THR A 338 12.26 14.22 -0.47
N LYS A 339 12.03 13.29 0.45
CA LYS A 339 10.69 12.93 0.93
C LYS A 339 10.48 13.41 2.36
N PRO A 340 9.25 13.84 2.72
CA PRO A 340 8.93 14.19 4.10
C PRO A 340 8.87 12.98 5.04
N PHE A 341 8.68 11.80 4.47
CA PHE A 341 8.76 10.52 5.15
C PHE A 341 8.97 9.42 4.09
N PRO A 342 9.61 8.30 4.46
CA PRO A 342 9.77 7.19 3.54
C PRO A 342 8.43 6.54 3.23
N HIS A 343 8.28 6.10 1.98
CA HIS A 343 7.26 5.13 1.60
C HIS A 343 7.52 3.81 2.31
N ARG A 344 6.48 3.00 2.52
CA ARG A 344 6.61 1.74 3.25
C ARG A 344 5.98 0.60 2.46
N PHE A 345 6.68 -0.52 2.35
CA PHE A 345 6.18 -1.78 1.80
C PHE A 345 6.10 -2.81 2.92
N LEU A 346 4.94 -3.43 3.07
CA LEU A 346 4.74 -4.58 3.92
C LEU A 346 4.60 -5.83 3.06
N ILE A 347 5.58 -6.71 3.17
CA ILE A 347 5.53 -8.07 2.64
C ILE A 347 4.80 -8.94 3.65
N ASP A 348 3.59 -9.35 3.28
CA ASP A 348 2.60 -9.99 4.16
C ASP A 348 2.18 -11.37 3.65
N ALA A 349 1.66 -12.19 4.55
CA ALA A 349 1.07 -13.49 4.25
C ALA A 349 -0.25 -13.38 3.47
N HIS A 350 -0.94 -12.24 3.59
CA HIS A 350 -2.24 -11.99 2.97
C HIS A 350 -2.28 -10.60 2.34
N VAL A 351 -2.94 -10.52 1.18
CA VAL A 351 -3.22 -9.27 0.46
C VAL A 351 -4.73 -9.13 0.31
N ASN A 352 -5.27 -8.00 0.76
CA ASN A 352 -6.72 -7.77 0.73
C ASN A 352 -7.28 -7.56 -0.67
N TRP A 353 -6.50 -6.94 -1.54
CA TRP A 353 -6.98 -6.37 -2.78
C TRP A 353 -5.94 -6.58 -3.88
N GLY A 354 -6.38 -7.12 -5.02
CA GLY A 354 -5.51 -7.35 -6.17
C GLY A 354 -4.35 -8.30 -5.87
N ALA A 355 -3.27 -8.15 -6.62
CA ALA A 355 -2.02 -8.86 -6.37
C ALA A 355 -1.18 -8.17 -5.28
N ALA A 356 -1.31 -6.85 -5.19
CA ALA A 356 -0.81 -5.94 -4.17
C ALA A 356 -1.76 -4.72 -4.17
N PHE A 357 -1.67 -3.86 -3.15
CA PHE A 357 -2.40 -2.59 -3.19
C PHE A 357 -1.66 -1.45 -2.52
N ALA A 358 -1.78 -0.28 -3.13
CA ALA A 358 -1.22 0.96 -2.63
C ALA A 358 -1.94 1.42 -1.36
N SER A 359 -1.22 1.43 -0.24
CA SER A 359 -1.62 2.07 1.01
C SER A 359 -0.39 2.43 1.82
N TYR A 360 -0.54 2.91 3.06
CA TYR A 360 0.61 3.17 3.93
C TYR A 360 0.56 2.21 5.12
N PRO A 361 1.31 1.09 5.08
CA PRO A 361 2.23 0.65 4.01
C PRO A 361 1.56 -0.02 2.80
N ILE A 362 2.24 -0.02 1.66
CA ILE A 362 1.88 -0.79 0.46
C ILE A 362 1.90 -2.26 0.87
N ASN A 363 0.82 -2.99 0.62
CA ASN A 363 0.73 -4.38 1.01
C ASN A 363 0.99 -5.28 -0.20
N ALA A 364 2.00 -6.14 -0.09
CA ALA A 364 2.45 -7.02 -1.16
C ALA A 364 2.69 -8.45 -0.64
N PRO A 365 2.64 -9.46 -1.52
CA PRO A 365 2.75 -10.85 -1.11
C PRO A 365 4.22 -11.27 -0.88
N PHE A 366 4.43 -12.34 -0.12
CA PHE A 366 5.76 -12.92 0.14
C PHE A 366 6.63 -13.15 -1.11
N GLY A 367 6.02 -13.45 -2.25
CA GLY A 367 6.75 -13.66 -3.51
C GLY A 367 7.56 -12.45 -3.98
N TRP A 368 7.28 -11.25 -3.45
CA TRP A 368 7.97 -10.01 -3.83
C TRP A 368 9.25 -9.73 -3.03
N ALA A 369 9.51 -10.48 -1.96
CA ALA A 369 10.64 -10.24 -1.06
C ALA A 369 12.01 -10.41 -1.75
N GLU A 370 12.16 -11.43 -2.60
CA GLU A 370 13.43 -11.73 -3.29
C GLU A 370 13.90 -10.58 -4.19
N ALA A 371 12.97 -10.04 -4.99
CA ALA A 371 13.21 -8.85 -5.83
C ALA A 371 13.63 -7.64 -4.98
N ILE A 372 13.02 -7.47 -3.81
CA ILE A 372 13.35 -6.39 -2.86
C ILE A 372 14.76 -6.52 -2.34
N VAL A 373 15.15 -7.66 -1.80
CA VAL A 373 16.48 -7.83 -1.19
C VAL A 373 17.61 -7.79 -2.22
N LYS A 374 17.34 -8.06 -3.50
CA LYS A 374 18.30 -7.94 -4.61
C LYS A 374 18.40 -6.52 -5.19
N GLY A 375 17.45 -5.64 -4.85
CA GLY A 375 17.30 -4.35 -5.54
C GLY A 375 16.93 -4.53 -7.01
N GLU A 376 16.12 -5.54 -7.33
CA GLU A 376 15.68 -5.88 -8.68
C GLU A 376 14.15 -5.84 -8.76
N PRO A 377 13.54 -4.64 -8.69
CA PRO A 377 12.11 -4.45 -8.77
C PRO A 377 11.56 -5.06 -10.05
N GLU A 378 10.41 -5.70 -9.90
CA GLU A 378 9.57 -6.08 -11.02
C GLU A 378 8.55 -4.97 -11.30
N TRP A 379 7.79 -5.13 -12.38
CA TRP A 379 6.74 -4.18 -12.74
C TRP A 379 5.74 -3.96 -11.61
N GLY A 380 5.40 -5.00 -10.84
CA GLY A 380 4.46 -4.89 -9.72
C GLY A 380 4.95 -3.89 -8.66
N HIS A 381 6.22 -3.97 -8.26
CA HIS A 381 6.78 -3.03 -7.28
C HIS A 381 6.75 -1.59 -7.78
N CYS A 382 7.14 -1.39 -9.05
CA CYS A 382 7.14 -0.06 -9.65
C CYS A 382 5.72 0.48 -9.87
N HIS A 383 4.75 -0.40 -10.12
CA HIS A 383 3.34 -0.05 -10.23
C HIS A 383 2.78 0.49 -8.91
N GLU A 384 3.00 -0.23 -7.80
CA GLU A 384 2.53 0.27 -6.49
C GLU A 384 3.24 1.57 -6.07
N LEU A 385 4.53 1.72 -6.39
CA LEU A 385 5.26 2.98 -6.19
C LEU A 385 4.77 4.09 -7.14
N GLY A 386 4.33 3.74 -8.33
CA GLY A 386 3.79 4.66 -9.33
C GLY A 386 2.50 5.33 -8.85
N HIS A 387 1.65 4.63 -8.10
CA HIS A 387 0.43 5.21 -7.52
C HIS A 387 0.74 6.39 -6.59
N LEU A 388 1.95 6.44 -6.01
CA LEU A 388 2.42 7.55 -5.18
C LEU A 388 2.71 8.81 -5.99
N HIS A 389 2.96 8.67 -7.29
CA HIS A 389 3.39 9.73 -8.22
C HIS A 389 2.27 10.16 -9.18
N GLN A 390 1.18 9.39 -9.24
CA GLN A 390 -0.04 9.77 -9.97
C GLN A 390 -0.69 11.05 -9.43
N HIS A 391 -1.49 11.68 -10.28
CA HIS A 391 -2.19 12.89 -9.92
C HIS A 391 -3.46 13.08 -10.75
N ARG A 392 -4.53 13.55 -10.08
CA ARG A 392 -5.87 13.73 -10.65
C ARG A 392 -5.96 14.72 -11.82
N ALA A 393 -4.95 15.57 -12.05
CA ALA A 393 -4.98 16.50 -13.18
C ALA A 393 -4.74 15.80 -14.55
N TRP A 394 -4.08 14.64 -14.55
CA TRP A 394 -3.84 13.84 -15.76
C TRP A 394 -4.37 12.41 -15.67
N THR A 395 -4.87 11.99 -14.50
CA THR A 395 -5.55 10.71 -14.32
C THR A 395 -7.06 10.92 -14.33
N TYR A 396 -7.73 10.46 -15.38
CA TYR A 396 -9.17 10.57 -15.57
C TYR A 396 -9.87 9.21 -15.57
N GLN A 397 -11.21 9.20 -15.60
CA GLN A 397 -12.05 8.01 -15.47
C GLN A 397 -11.50 6.78 -16.22
N GLY A 398 -11.39 5.67 -15.47
CA GLY A 398 -10.93 4.39 -16.00
C GLY A 398 -9.41 4.30 -16.23
N THR A 399 -8.62 5.36 -16.04
CA THR A 399 -7.16 5.37 -16.33
C THR A 399 -6.26 5.28 -15.11
N GLY A 400 -6.81 5.08 -13.91
CA GLY A 400 -6.04 4.90 -12.67
C GLY A 400 -5.01 3.78 -12.79
N GLU A 401 -5.41 2.62 -13.31
CA GLU A 401 -4.52 1.48 -13.55
C GLU A 401 -3.69 1.59 -14.85
N VAL A 402 -3.85 2.69 -15.59
CA VAL A 402 -3.12 2.95 -16.85
C VAL A 402 -2.01 3.96 -16.60
N THR A 403 -2.35 5.15 -16.14
CA THR A 403 -1.40 6.27 -15.93
C THR A 403 -0.35 5.95 -14.87
N VAL A 404 -0.65 5.06 -13.91
CA VAL A 404 0.33 4.54 -12.94
C VAL A 404 1.51 3.87 -13.64
N ASN A 405 1.23 3.19 -14.74
CA ASN A 405 2.21 2.39 -15.46
C ASN A 405 3.13 3.23 -16.36
N ILE A 406 2.84 4.53 -16.55
CA ILE A 406 3.80 5.47 -17.13
C ILE A 406 5.04 5.54 -16.22
N PHE A 407 4.84 5.62 -14.90
CA PHE A 407 5.91 5.61 -13.91
C PHE A 407 6.61 4.26 -13.80
N SER A 408 5.85 3.15 -13.86
CA SER A 408 6.43 1.80 -13.87
C SER A 408 7.38 1.60 -15.05
N HIS A 409 6.94 2.01 -16.24
CA HIS A 409 7.71 1.88 -17.45
C HIS A 409 8.98 2.74 -17.40
N TYR A 410 8.82 4.04 -17.10
CA TYR A 410 9.93 4.98 -17.00
C TYR A 410 10.99 4.52 -15.99
N ALA A 411 10.59 4.18 -14.76
CA ALA A 411 11.57 3.88 -13.73
C ALA A 411 12.40 2.62 -14.04
N LEU A 412 11.77 1.58 -14.60
CA LEU A 412 12.48 0.37 -15.02
C LEU A 412 13.44 0.65 -16.18
N GLU A 413 12.99 1.43 -17.17
CA GLU A 413 13.83 1.81 -18.31
C GLU A 413 15.02 2.66 -17.87
N GLN A 414 14.79 3.70 -17.08
CA GLN A 414 15.84 4.64 -16.66
C GLN A 414 16.87 4.03 -15.72
N VAL A 415 16.43 3.18 -14.78
CA VAL A 415 17.34 2.66 -13.74
C VAL A 415 18.02 1.37 -14.17
N TYR A 416 17.35 0.52 -14.95
CA TYR A 416 17.88 -0.80 -15.32
C TYR A 416 18.25 -0.90 -16.80
N GLY A 417 18.09 0.17 -17.59
CA GLY A 417 18.44 0.21 -19.01
C GLY A 417 17.69 -0.80 -19.86
N ARG A 418 16.57 -1.34 -19.35
CA ARG A 418 15.78 -2.38 -20.02
C ARG A 418 14.29 -2.07 -19.90
N ALA A 419 13.61 -2.18 -21.04
CA ALA A 419 12.18 -2.34 -21.01
C ALA A 419 11.85 -3.70 -20.38
N SER A 420 10.91 -3.73 -19.42
CA SER A 420 10.29 -5.01 -19.05
C SER A 420 9.54 -5.60 -20.24
N ASP A 421 9.11 -6.86 -20.16
CA ASP A 421 8.26 -7.46 -21.22
C ASP A 421 7.08 -6.54 -21.57
N ARG A 422 6.45 -5.91 -20.57
CA ARG A 422 5.32 -4.97 -20.73
C ARG A 422 5.71 -3.62 -21.34
N GLY A 423 6.99 -3.28 -21.29
CA GLY A 423 7.57 -2.06 -21.84
C GLY A 423 8.18 -2.22 -23.22
N SER A 424 8.41 -3.45 -23.68
CA SER A 424 9.15 -3.73 -24.93
C SER A 424 8.46 -3.14 -26.15
N ARG A 425 9.24 -2.70 -27.15
CA ARG A 425 8.70 -2.11 -28.39
C ARG A 425 7.75 -3.08 -29.09
N GLU A 426 8.10 -4.36 -29.10
CA GLU A 426 7.29 -5.44 -29.67
C GLU A 426 5.92 -5.53 -28.96
N THR A 427 5.92 -5.44 -27.63
CA THR A 427 4.66 -5.44 -26.86
C THR A 427 3.86 -4.17 -27.09
N VAL A 428 4.49 -3.00 -27.21
CA VAL A 428 3.80 -1.74 -27.52
C VAL A 428 3.14 -1.80 -28.89
N ILE A 429 3.80 -2.35 -29.91
CA ILE A 429 3.21 -2.57 -31.24
C ILE A 429 2.02 -3.52 -31.17
N GLU A 430 2.20 -4.66 -30.50
CA GLU A 430 1.12 -5.65 -30.35
C GLU A 430 -0.10 -5.06 -29.64
N LYS A 431 0.11 -4.30 -28.55
CA LYS A 431 -0.96 -3.65 -27.80
C LYS A 431 -1.61 -2.50 -28.56
N THR A 432 -0.84 -1.76 -29.36
CA THR A 432 -1.38 -0.77 -30.30
C THR A 432 -2.28 -1.43 -31.34
N ARG A 433 -1.83 -2.51 -31.98
CA ARG A 433 -2.62 -3.29 -32.96
C ARG A 433 -3.92 -3.78 -32.33
N GLN A 434 -3.85 -4.43 -31.17
CA GLN A 434 -5.02 -4.98 -30.47
C GLN A 434 -6.07 -3.91 -30.10
N TYR A 435 -5.64 -2.69 -29.78
CA TYR A 435 -6.57 -1.61 -29.49
C TYR A 435 -7.17 -1.03 -30.77
N LEU A 436 -6.34 -0.74 -31.77
CA LEU A 436 -6.73 -0.10 -33.02
C LEU A 436 -7.40 -1.06 -34.02
N SER A 437 -7.53 -2.35 -33.71
CA SER A 437 -8.37 -3.27 -34.48
C SER A 437 -9.87 -3.17 -34.13
N ARG A 438 -10.22 -2.52 -33.01
CA ARG A 438 -11.62 -2.30 -32.58
C ARG A 438 -12.31 -1.26 -33.47
N PRO A 439 -13.61 -1.31 -33.76
CA PRO A 439 -14.33 -0.18 -34.36
C PRO A 439 -14.17 1.10 -33.51
N LEU A 440 -14.19 2.29 -34.12
CA LEU A 440 -13.98 3.56 -33.39
C LEU A 440 -15.04 3.75 -32.28
N ASP A 441 -16.29 3.38 -32.53
CA ASP A 441 -17.38 3.48 -31.55
C ASP A 441 -17.16 2.59 -30.32
N ASP A 442 -16.35 1.52 -30.45
CA ASP A 442 -15.97 0.62 -29.36
C ASP A 442 -14.70 1.08 -28.61
N ARG A 443 -14.09 2.20 -29.02
CA ARG A 443 -12.86 2.77 -28.43
C ARG A 443 -13.13 3.93 -27.48
N ASN A 444 -14.34 4.10 -26.95
CA ASN A 444 -14.62 5.15 -25.97
C ASN A 444 -13.64 5.07 -24.79
N TRP A 445 -12.66 5.97 -24.75
CA TRP A 445 -11.50 5.85 -23.86
C TRP A 445 -11.87 5.79 -22.37
N MET A 446 -12.96 6.47 -22.00
CA MET A 446 -13.44 6.58 -20.61
C MET A 446 -14.20 5.34 -20.15
N THR A 447 -14.81 4.58 -21.06
CA THR A 447 -15.69 3.45 -20.74
C THR A 447 -15.24 2.11 -21.31
N VAL A 448 -14.19 2.09 -22.13
CA VAL A 448 -13.66 0.87 -22.75
C VAL A 448 -13.21 -0.15 -21.70
N ASN A 449 -13.78 -1.35 -21.78
CA ASN A 449 -13.45 -2.46 -20.90
C ASN A 449 -12.27 -3.28 -21.44
N GLY A 450 -11.47 -3.87 -20.53
CA GLY A 450 -10.44 -4.83 -20.91
C GLY A 450 -9.32 -4.27 -21.78
N ALA A 451 -8.92 -3.02 -21.56
CA ALA A 451 -7.93 -2.32 -22.37
C ALA A 451 -6.85 -1.61 -21.53
N LEU A 452 -6.38 -2.21 -20.42
CA LEU A 452 -5.42 -1.56 -19.52
C LEU A 452 -4.07 -1.36 -20.22
N PHE A 453 -3.44 -2.44 -20.68
CA PHE A 453 -2.12 -2.38 -21.31
C PHE A 453 -2.20 -1.83 -22.73
N GLU A 454 -3.34 -2.02 -23.39
CA GLU A 454 -3.70 -1.40 -24.65
C GLU A 454 -3.73 0.13 -24.53
N ARG A 455 -4.38 0.67 -23.50
CA ARG A 455 -4.36 2.12 -23.23
C ARG A 455 -3.03 2.61 -22.66
N LEU A 456 -2.21 1.74 -22.06
CA LEU A 456 -0.84 2.11 -21.71
C LEU A 456 0.00 2.32 -22.96
N ALA A 457 -0.19 1.48 -24.00
CA ALA A 457 0.54 1.58 -25.26
C ALA A 457 0.39 2.97 -25.91
N PHE A 458 -0.76 3.63 -25.76
CA PHE A 458 -0.94 5.04 -26.16
C PHE A 458 0.15 5.96 -25.62
N TYR A 459 0.43 5.88 -24.31
CA TYR A 459 1.48 6.70 -23.69
C TYR A 459 2.88 6.20 -24.06
N GLN A 460 3.06 4.89 -24.21
CA GLN A 460 4.37 4.31 -24.57
C GLN A 460 4.78 4.66 -26.00
N VAL A 461 3.84 4.72 -26.96
CA VAL A 461 4.14 5.20 -28.32
C VAL A 461 4.71 6.62 -28.27
N LEU A 462 4.09 7.51 -27.48
CA LEU A 462 4.59 8.87 -27.29
C LEU A 462 6.00 8.87 -26.67
N SER A 463 6.28 8.02 -25.67
CA SER A 463 7.61 7.96 -25.06
C SER A 463 8.67 7.38 -25.99
N TYR A 464 8.32 6.39 -26.83
CA TYR A 464 9.23 5.83 -27.82
C TYR A 464 9.58 6.80 -28.94
N GLU A 465 8.62 7.60 -29.42
CA GLU A 465 8.83 8.48 -30.57
C GLU A 465 9.33 9.88 -30.19
N PHE A 466 8.96 10.39 -29.01
CA PHE A 466 9.38 11.74 -28.56
C PHE A 466 10.33 11.73 -27.36
N GLY A 467 10.58 10.57 -26.77
CA GLY A 467 11.32 10.47 -25.50
C GLY A 467 10.51 10.91 -24.28
N TRP A 468 11.18 10.97 -23.13
CA TRP A 468 10.53 11.25 -21.85
C TRP A 468 10.48 12.73 -21.45
N GLU A 469 11.22 13.61 -22.14
CA GLU A 469 11.24 15.04 -21.77
C GLU A 469 9.86 15.72 -21.93
N PRO A 470 9.06 15.45 -22.98
CA PRO A 470 7.70 15.99 -23.06
C PRO A 470 6.83 15.60 -21.86
N PHE A 471 6.92 14.35 -21.39
CA PHE A 471 6.20 13.91 -20.19
C PHE A 471 6.65 14.68 -18.93
N LYS A 472 7.97 14.83 -18.74
CA LYS A 472 8.54 15.59 -17.62
C LYS A 472 8.05 17.05 -17.65
N GLN A 473 8.05 17.67 -18.83
CA GLN A 473 7.54 19.03 -19.01
C GLN A 473 6.05 19.10 -18.63
N VAL A 474 5.20 18.26 -19.23
CA VAL A 474 3.74 18.26 -18.99
C VAL A 474 3.43 18.06 -17.50
N PHE A 475 4.08 17.10 -16.83
CA PHE A 475 3.82 16.85 -15.41
C PHE A 475 4.31 17.98 -14.50
N ARG A 476 5.45 18.62 -14.81
CA ARG A 476 5.90 19.83 -14.09
C ARG A 476 4.93 21.00 -14.29
N GLU A 477 4.41 21.19 -15.50
CA GLU A 477 3.42 22.23 -15.77
C GLU A 477 2.14 22.04 -14.95
N TYR A 478 1.61 20.82 -14.86
CA TYR A 478 0.46 20.53 -14.01
C TYR A 478 0.74 20.83 -12.53
N ARG A 479 1.94 20.53 -12.03
CA ARG A 479 2.30 20.81 -10.62
C ARG A 479 2.50 22.29 -10.32
N ALA A 480 2.88 23.08 -11.32
CA ALA A 480 3.01 24.52 -11.18
C ALA A 480 1.64 25.23 -11.09
N LEU A 481 0.54 24.55 -11.43
CA LEU A 481 -0.79 25.13 -11.37
C LEU A 481 -1.32 25.21 -9.93
N PRO A 482 -1.98 26.32 -9.57
CA PRO A 482 -2.88 26.35 -8.42
C PRO A 482 -3.98 25.29 -8.53
N LEU A 483 -4.34 24.67 -7.40
CA LEU A 483 -5.33 23.56 -7.35
C LEU A 483 -6.71 23.91 -7.94
N ASP A 484 -7.10 25.18 -7.91
CA ASP A 484 -8.36 25.69 -8.45
C ASP A 484 -8.36 25.89 -9.97
N GLN A 485 -7.17 25.87 -10.59
CA GLN A 485 -6.92 25.89 -12.03
C GLN A 485 -6.74 24.49 -12.62
N HIS A 486 -6.77 23.43 -11.80
CA HIS A 486 -6.72 22.06 -12.31
C HIS A 486 -8.00 21.71 -13.09
N PRO A 487 -7.89 20.86 -14.14
CA PRO A 487 -9.04 20.40 -14.91
C PRO A 487 -10.05 19.65 -14.03
N ARG A 488 -11.35 19.94 -14.24
CA ARG A 488 -12.43 19.55 -13.33
C ARG A 488 -13.14 18.29 -13.79
N SER A 489 -13.44 18.17 -15.08
CA SER A 489 -14.04 16.98 -15.69
C SER A 489 -13.00 16.09 -16.37
N ASP A 490 -13.39 14.85 -16.71
CA ASP A 490 -12.51 13.93 -17.44
C ASP A 490 -12.20 14.40 -18.87
N ILE A 491 -13.16 15.07 -19.53
CA ILE A 491 -12.94 15.67 -20.85
C ILE A 491 -11.98 16.86 -20.73
N ASP A 492 -12.08 17.67 -19.68
CA ASP A 492 -11.11 18.77 -19.43
C ASP A 492 -9.70 18.20 -19.23
N ARG A 493 -9.55 17.12 -18.45
CA ARG A 493 -8.25 16.47 -18.22
C ARG A 493 -7.63 15.95 -19.52
N ALA A 494 -8.41 15.26 -20.34
CA ALA A 494 -7.95 14.75 -21.63
C ALA A 494 -7.61 15.89 -22.61
N SER A 495 -8.42 16.96 -22.63
CA SER A 495 -8.21 18.14 -23.47
C SER A 495 -6.95 18.91 -23.07
N ASP A 496 -6.76 19.15 -21.77
CA ASP A 496 -5.55 19.77 -21.25
C ASP A 496 -4.31 18.92 -21.57
N PHE A 497 -4.39 17.60 -21.41
CA PHE A 497 -3.27 16.71 -21.70
C PHE A 497 -2.93 16.74 -23.21
N LEU A 498 -3.94 16.73 -24.09
CA LEU A 498 -3.75 16.91 -25.54
C LEU A 498 -2.98 18.20 -25.85
N VAL A 499 -3.44 19.34 -25.33
CA VAL A 499 -2.85 20.65 -25.61
C VAL A 499 -1.41 20.72 -25.09
N ARG A 500 -1.19 20.32 -23.84
CA ARG A 500 0.14 20.36 -23.21
C ARG A 500 1.12 19.43 -23.90
N MET A 501 0.71 18.20 -24.19
CA MET A 501 1.57 17.23 -24.84
C MET A 501 1.88 17.63 -26.28
N SER A 502 0.91 18.16 -27.02
CA SER A 502 1.12 18.68 -28.38
C SER A 502 2.13 19.83 -28.42
N ARG A 503 2.05 20.75 -27.44
CA ARG A 503 3.03 21.82 -27.27
C ARG A 503 4.41 21.27 -26.92
N ALA A 504 4.49 20.33 -25.99
CA ALA A 504 5.75 19.75 -25.53
C ALA A 504 6.46 18.92 -26.62
N THR A 505 5.71 18.29 -27.53
CA THR A 505 6.27 17.58 -28.69
C THR A 505 6.43 18.45 -29.94
N ASN A 506 5.88 19.68 -29.93
CA ASN A 506 5.74 20.56 -31.09
C ASN A 506 5.03 19.88 -32.28
N GLN A 507 4.03 19.04 -31.99
CA GLN A 507 3.24 18.30 -32.97
C GLN A 507 1.76 18.35 -32.62
N ASN A 508 0.91 18.37 -33.63
CA ASN A 508 -0.53 18.22 -33.47
C ASN A 508 -0.87 16.75 -33.21
N LEU A 509 -1.19 16.41 -31.96
CA LEU A 509 -1.62 15.07 -31.54
C LEU A 509 -3.13 14.85 -31.69
N GLY A 510 -3.89 15.83 -32.19
CA GLY A 510 -5.35 15.75 -32.34
C GLY A 510 -5.80 14.50 -33.11
N PRO A 511 -5.27 14.24 -34.33
CA PRO A 511 -5.60 13.03 -35.08
C PRO A 511 -5.30 11.73 -34.33
N TYR A 512 -4.21 11.70 -33.56
CA TYR A 512 -3.85 10.56 -32.72
C TYR A 512 -4.89 10.34 -31.61
N PHE A 513 -5.29 11.38 -30.88
CA PHE A 513 -6.32 11.28 -29.83
C PHE A 513 -7.66 10.79 -30.41
N THR A 514 -8.07 11.33 -31.58
CA THR A 514 -9.28 10.89 -32.29
C THR A 514 -9.18 9.42 -32.70
N GLN A 515 -8.05 8.97 -33.25
CA GLN A 515 -7.85 7.58 -33.67
C GLN A 515 -7.96 6.60 -32.49
N TRP A 516 -7.49 7.00 -31.31
CA TRP A 516 -7.58 6.21 -30.08
C TRP A 516 -8.92 6.36 -29.32
N GLY A 517 -9.86 7.15 -29.86
CA GLY A 517 -11.18 7.34 -29.26
C GLY A 517 -11.14 8.11 -27.93
N VAL A 518 -10.15 8.98 -27.73
CA VAL A 518 -10.04 9.86 -26.56
C VAL A 518 -10.97 11.06 -26.72
N GLN A 519 -11.95 11.20 -25.82
CA GLN A 519 -12.88 12.34 -25.85
C GLN A 519 -12.17 13.60 -25.38
N VAL A 520 -12.13 14.62 -26.23
CA VAL A 520 -11.60 15.96 -25.97
C VAL A 520 -12.57 17.03 -26.48
N HIS A 521 -12.43 18.26 -26.01
CA HIS A 521 -13.21 19.40 -26.51
C HIS A 521 -12.74 19.81 -27.91
N ASP A 522 -13.67 20.24 -28.77
CA ASP A 522 -13.34 20.78 -30.11
C ASP A 522 -12.41 21.99 -30.04
N ALA A 523 -12.54 22.80 -28.98
CA ALA A 523 -11.65 23.93 -28.74
C ALA A 523 -10.18 23.50 -28.57
N ALA A 524 -9.93 22.36 -27.89
CA ALA A 524 -8.59 21.83 -27.71
C ALA A 524 -8.00 21.30 -29.02
N LEU A 525 -8.82 20.66 -29.87
CA LEU A 525 -8.42 20.29 -31.23
C LEU A 525 -8.07 21.54 -32.05
N GLY A 526 -8.88 22.59 -31.98
CA GLY A 526 -8.62 23.87 -32.65
C GLY A 526 -7.32 24.53 -32.21
N GLU A 527 -6.99 24.47 -30.91
CA GLU A 527 -5.79 25.08 -30.34
C GLU A 527 -4.48 24.48 -30.87
N VAL A 528 -4.48 23.17 -31.18
CA VAL A 528 -3.29 22.46 -31.68
C VAL A 528 -3.20 22.39 -33.20
N GLN A 529 -4.20 22.87 -33.96
CA GLN A 529 -4.26 22.77 -35.42
C GLN A 529 -3.11 23.46 -36.16
N SER A 530 -2.50 24.48 -35.56
CA SER A 530 -1.38 25.22 -36.16
C SER A 530 -0.05 24.44 -36.14
N LEU A 531 0.05 23.40 -35.32
CA LEU A 531 1.23 22.53 -35.24
C LEU A 531 1.23 21.51 -36.39
N PRO A 532 2.41 21.04 -36.84
CA PRO A 532 2.49 19.98 -37.84
C PRO A 532 1.81 18.70 -37.35
N VAL A 533 1.04 18.04 -38.22
CA VAL A 533 0.40 16.77 -37.86
C VAL A 533 1.45 15.68 -37.70
N TRP A 534 1.43 15.01 -36.55
CA TRP A 534 2.27 13.85 -36.31
C TRP A 534 1.60 12.58 -36.80
N GLU A 535 2.37 11.78 -37.54
CA GLU A 535 2.03 10.42 -37.91
C GLU A 535 3.00 9.46 -37.22
N SER A 536 2.47 8.56 -36.39
CA SER A 536 3.29 7.60 -35.65
C SER A 536 3.77 6.46 -36.53
N GLU A 537 5.09 6.23 -36.53
CA GLU A 537 5.69 5.07 -37.22
C GLU A 537 5.35 3.76 -36.51
N ILE A 538 5.23 3.76 -35.18
CA ILE A 538 4.78 2.58 -34.41
C ILE A 538 3.34 2.22 -34.76
N VAL A 539 2.46 3.21 -34.89
CA VAL A 539 1.07 2.95 -35.32
C VAL A 539 1.02 2.43 -36.74
N LYS A 540 1.80 3.00 -37.68
CA LYS A 540 1.90 2.49 -39.06
C LYS A 540 2.34 1.02 -39.07
N GLU A 541 3.37 0.67 -38.32
CA GLU A 541 3.87 -0.70 -38.21
C GLU A 541 2.84 -1.66 -37.56
N ALA A 542 2.12 -1.19 -36.54
CA ALA A 542 1.09 -1.96 -35.87
C ALA A 542 -0.12 -2.26 -36.77
N LEU A 543 -0.43 -1.37 -37.71
CA LEU A 543 -1.55 -1.53 -38.66
C LEU A 543 -1.16 -2.25 -39.96
N ALA A 544 0.14 -2.29 -40.30
CA ALA A 544 0.65 -2.95 -41.50
C ALA A 544 0.80 -4.48 -41.36
N ASN A 545 0.97 -4.95 -40.12
CA ASN A 545 1.09 -6.37 -39.75
C ASN A 545 -0.11 -6.78 -38.92
#